data_AF-A0A6L7WIZ8-F1
#
_entry.id   AF-A0A6L7WIZ8-F1
#
_cell.length_a   1.000
_cell.length_b   1.000
_cell.length_c   1.000
_cell.angle_alpha   90.00
_cell.angle_beta   90.00
_cell.angle_gamma   90.00
#
_symmetry.space_group_name_H-M   'P 1'
#
loop_
_entity.id
_entity.type
_entity.pdbx_description
1 polymer ?
#
loop_
_entity_poly.entity_id
_entity_poly.type
_entity_poly.pdbx_seq_one_letter_code
_entity_poly.pdbx_strand_id
1 'polypeptide(L)'
;MPRHALAALLTVLAIVALAPLETGAQTEGSMEPPRTPWGAPDLQGVWDFRSLTPMERPEELADTETFTAEQAAEFAEETIRTRSRDNDTSDRVVPYNDFWFDEGTSVTTERTSLVVDPPDGRIPPLTQE
;
A
#
# COMPACT_ATOMS: atom_id res chain seq x y z
N MET A 1 29.89 -56.62 -9.16
CA MET A 1 29.25 -55.42 -8.57
C MET A 1 27.74 -55.65 -8.56
N PRO A 2 27.07 -55.73 -7.40
CA PRO A 2 25.69 -56.20 -7.34
C PRO A 2 24.75 -55.18 -7.97
N ARG A 3 24.03 -55.59 -9.01
CA ARG A 3 23.10 -54.76 -9.82
C ARG A 3 22.05 -54.05 -8.96
N HIS A 4 21.75 -54.59 -7.79
CA HIS A 4 20.85 -54.03 -6.79
C HIS A 4 21.38 -52.74 -6.13
N ALA A 5 22.70 -52.62 -5.97
CA ALA A 5 23.31 -51.40 -5.42
C ALA A 5 23.24 -50.24 -6.42
N LEU A 6 23.36 -50.53 -7.73
CA LEU A 6 23.24 -49.53 -8.79
C LEU A 6 21.79 -49.05 -8.95
N ALA A 7 20.82 -49.97 -8.86
CA ALA A 7 19.40 -49.65 -8.91
C ALA A 7 18.97 -48.80 -7.70
N ALA A 8 19.40 -49.17 -6.49
CA ALA A 8 19.10 -48.39 -5.29
C ALA A 8 19.68 -46.96 -5.36
N LEU A 9 20.89 -46.80 -5.90
CA LEU A 9 21.51 -45.48 -6.09
C LEU A 9 20.72 -44.61 -7.07
N LEU A 10 20.23 -45.18 -8.17
CA LEU A 10 19.43 -44.47 -9.16
C LEU A 10 18.05 -44.06 -8.61
N THR A 11 17.43 -44.90 -7.78
CA THR A 11 16.16 -44.56 -7.14
C THR A 11 16.31 -43.42 -6.14
N VAL A 12 17.39 -43.41 -5.35
CA VAL A 12 17.68 -42.30 -4.43
C VAL A 12 17.93 -41.00 -5.20
N LEU A 13 18.67 -41.08 -6.31
CA LEU A 13 18.94 -39.91 -7.16
C LEU A 13 17.65 -39.33 -7.77
N ALA A 14 16.71 -40.20 -8.18
CA ALA A 14 15.42 -39.78 -8.72
C ALA A 14 14.52 -39.11 -7.66
N ILE A 15 14.57 -39.58 -6.41
CA ILE A 15 13.81 -38.97 -5.31
C ILE A 15 14.38 -37.58 -4.95
N VAL A 16 15.70 -37.41 -5.00
CA VAL A 16 16.35 -36.11 -4.77
C VAL A 16 16.04 -35.13 -5.91
N ALA A 17 15.93 -35.60 -7.16
CA ALA A 17 15.63 -34.75 -8.31
C ALA A 17 14.16 -34.29 -8.40
N LEU A 18 13.23 -35.01 -7.76
CA LEU A 18 11.80 -34.66 -7.70
C LEU A 18 11.40 -34.00 -6.38
N ALA A 19 12.34 -33.76 -5.47
CA ALA A 19 12.06 -32.98 -4.28
C ALA A 19 11.61 -31.58 -4.74
N PRO A 20 10.47 -31.05 -4.24
CA PRO A 20 10.08 -29.68 -4.52
C PRO A 20 11.21 -28.79 -4.05
N LEU A 21 11.90 -28.16 -4.99
CA LEU A 21 12.74 -27.02 -4.69
C LEU A 21 11.78 -26.02 -4.07
N GLU A 22 12.01 -25.68 -2.79
CA GLU A 22 11.39 -24.50 -2.23
C GLU A 22 11.81 -23.36 -3.16
N THR A 23 10.90 -22.97 -4.04
CA THR A 23 11.00 -21.74 -4.81
C THR A 23 11.12 -20.70 -3.72
N GLY A 24 12.35 -20.22 -3.49
CA GLY A 24 12.63 -19.18 -2.53
C GLY A 24 11.70 -18.04 -2.90
N ALA A 25 10.61 -17.95 -2.15
CA ALA A 25 9.66 -16.88 -2.25
C ALA A 25 10.50 -15.61 -2.24
N GLN A 26 10.20 -14.70 -3.16
CA GLN A 26 10.80 -13.39 -3.16
C GLN A 26 10.72 -12.89 -1.72
N THR A 27 11.87 -12.83 -1.05
CA THR A 27 11.95 -12.05 0.16
C THR A 27 11.68 -10.67 -0.37
N GLU A 28 10.45 -10.16 -0.19
CA GLU A 28 10.22 -8.73 -0.18
C GLU A 28 11.31 -8.20 0.73
N GLY A 29 12.35 -7.64 0.10
CA GLY A 29 13.52 -7.22 0.83
C GLY A 29 13.00 -6.25 1.86
N SER A 30 13.11 -6.61 3.14
CA SER A 30 12.91 -5.67 4.23
C SER A 30 13.98 -4.60 4.04
N MET A 31 13.67 -3.60 3.23
CA MET A 31 14.57 -2.52 2.93
C MET A 31 14.68 -1.74 4.23
N GLU A 32 15.76 -1.98 4.96
CA GLU A 32 16.04 -1.20 6.16
C GLU A 32 16.10 0.28 5.74
N PRO A 33 15.36 1.17 6.40
CA PRO A 33 15.40 2.58 6.08
C PRO A 33 16.84 3.08 6.21
N PRO A 34 17.28 4.01 5.34
CA PRO A 34 18.61 4.60 5.45
C PRO A 34 18.81 5.14 6.88
N ARG A 35 20.03 5.05 7.39
CA ARG A 35 20.38 5.52 8.73
C ARG A 35 21.40 6.64 8.65
N THR A 36 21.25 7.61 9.54
CA THR A 36 22.22 8.69 9.78
C THR A 36 23.54 8.13 10.35
N PRO A 37 24.66 8.87 10.29
CA PRO A 37 25.94 8.44 10.87
C PRO A 37 25.91 8.14 12.38
N TRP A 38 24.91 8.65 13.10
CA TRP A 38 24.68 8.39 14.52
C TRP A 38 23.60 7.31 14.79
N GLY A 39 23.18 6.58 13.76
CA GLY A 39 22.35 5.37 13.87
C GLY A 39 20.83 5.59 13.92
N ALA A 40 20.34 6.82 13.85
CA ALA A 40 18.90 7.10 13.75
C ALA A 40 18.38 6.90 12.31
N PRO A 41 17.10 6.57 12.09
CA PRO A 41 16.50 6.58 10.76
C PRO A 41 16.70 7.93 10.06
N ASP A 42 17.13 7.88 8.81
CA ASP A 42 17.34 9.03 7.96
C ASP A 42 16.01 9.38 7.26
N LEU A 43 15.45 10.52 7.64
CA LEU A 43 14.21 11.06 7.09
C LEU A 43 14.47 12.17 6.05
N GLN A 44 15.72 12.31 5.58
CA GLN A 44 16.05 13.24 4.51
C GLN A 44 15.46 12.75 3.18
N GLY A 45 14.99 13.69 2.36
CA GLY A 45 14.39 13.37 1.06
C GLY A 45 13.46 14.46 0.56
N VAL A 46 12.79 14.17 -0.55
CA VAL A 46 11.68 14.98 -1.06
C VAL A 46 10.39 14.35 -0.57
N TRP A 47 9.62 15.14 0.18
CA TRP A 47 8.32 14.75 0.69
C TRP A 47 7.24 15.42 -0.14
N ASP A 48 6.29 14.63 -0.63
CA ASP A 48 5.13 15.10 -1.38
C ASP A 48 3.87 14.90 -0.53
N PHE A 49 2.98 15.89 -0.51
CA PHE A 49 1.72 15.86 0.24
C PHE A 49 0.52 15.50 -0.64
N ARG A 50 0.72 15.40 -1.96
CA ARG A 50 -0.33 15.33 -2.96
C ARG A 50 -0.87 13.93 -3.11
N SER A 51 -1.74 13.55 -2.18
CA SER A 51 -2.38 12.24 -2.15
C SER A 51 -3.89 12.39 -1.98
N LEU A 52 -4.63 11.57 -2.74
CA LEU A 52 -6.08 11.45 -2.57
C LEU A 52 -6.45 10.48 -1.43
N THR A 53 -5.48 9.77 -0.85
CA THR A 53 -5.72 8.87 0.28
C THR A 53 -6.27 9.66 1.49
N PRO A 54 -7.46 9.32 2.00
CA PRO A 54 -8.03 9.98 3.17
C PRO A 54 -7.15 9.84 4.42
N MET A 55 -7.21 10.83 5.32
CA MET A 55 -6.54 10.69 6.62
C MET A 55 -7.14 9.52 7.43
N GLU A 56 -8.46 9.53 7.57
CA GLU A 56 -9.23 8.49 8.25
C GLU A 56 -10.03 7.67 7.25
N ARG A 57 -10.21 6.39 7.53
CA ARG A 57 -10.96 5.48 6.67
C ARG A 57 -12.44 5.88 6.59
N PRO A 58 -13.02 5.98 5.39
CA PRO A 58 -14.47 6.07 5.24
C PRO A 58 -15.17 4.91 5.95
N GLU A 59 -16.32 5.16 6.58
CA GLU A 59 -17.03 4.13 7.37
C GLU A 59 -17.42 2.93 6.52
N GLU A 60 -17.78 3.18 5.25
CA GLU A 60 -18.14 2.18 4.26
C GLU A 60 -16.99 1.21 3.94
N LEU A 61 -15.75 1.60 4.26
CA LEU A 61 -14.54 0.84 4.01
C LEU A 61 -13.90 0.31 5.29
N ALA A 62 -14.53 0.41 6.47
CA ALA A 62 -13.91 0.12 7.78
C ALA A 62 -13.12 -1.21 7.82
N ASP A 63 -13.66 -2.27 7.18
CA ASP A 63 -13.05 -3.61 7.13
C ASP A 63 -12.12 -3.83 5.92
N THR A 64 -11.92 -2.81 5.08
CA THR A 64 -11.12 -2.84 3.85
C THR A 64 -9.90 -1.94 4.00
N GLU A 65 -8.77 -2.55 4.32
CA GLU A 65 -7.51 -1.81 4.54
C GLU A 65 -6.90 -1.26 3.23
N THR A 66 -7.07 -2.00 2.14
CA THR A 66 -6.48 -1.70 0.83
C THR A 66 -7.49 -1.89 -0.28
N PHE A 67 -7.38 -1.07 -1.30
CA PHE A 67 -8.10 -1.17 -2.57
C PHE A 67 -7.37 -2.12 -3.52
N THR A 68 -8.10 -2.75 -4.44
CA THR A 68 -7.48 -3.22 -5.69
C THR A 68 -7.08 -2.02 -6.56
N ALA A 69 -6.22 -2.24 -7.55
CA ALA A 69 -5.81 -1.17 -8.47
C ALA A 69 -7.01 -0.51 -9.17
N GLU A 70 -8.02 -1.30 -9.56
CA GLU A 70 -9.25 -0.80 -10.18
C GLU A 70 -10.06 0.05 -9.19
N GLN A 71 -10.24 -0.42 -7.95
CA GLN A 71 -10.97 0.32 -6.91
C GLN A 71 -10.26 1.63 -6.55
N ALA A 72 -8.93 1.63 -6.49
CA ALA A 72 -8.14 2.83 -6.22
C ALA A 72 -8.30 3.88 -7.33
N ALA A 73 -8.35 3.44 -8.59
CA ALA A 73 -8.56 4.31 -9.73
C ALA A 73 -9.98 4.91 -9.75
N GLU A 74 -11.01 4.09 -9.49
CA GLU A 74 -12.40 4.54 -9.39
C GLU A 74 -12.57 5.55 -8.25
N PHE A 75 -12.02 5.24 -7.06
CA PHE A 75 -12.03 6.14 -5.92
C PHE A 75 -11.33 7.48 -6.22
N ALA A 76 -10.18 7.44 -6.90
CA ALA A 76 -9.46 8.65 -7.30
C ALA A 76 -10.27 9.51 -8.27
N GLU A 77 -10.87 8.91 -9.31
CA GLU A 77 -11.71 9.62 -10.28
C GLU A 77 -12.92 10.28 -9.60
N GLU A 78 -13.63 9.54 -8.75
CA GLU A 78 -14.77 10.08 -8.01
C GLU A 78 -14.35 11.21 -7.05
N THR A 79 -13.24 11.04 -6.35
CA THR A 79 -12.71 12.05 -5.43
C THR A 79 -12.36 13.33 -6.17
N ILE A 80 -11.67 13.24 -7.31
CA ILE A 80 -11.33 14.39 -8.15
C ILE A 80 -12.61 15.09 -8.62
N ARG A 81 -13.57 14.33 -9.16
CA ARG A 81 -14.84 14.87 -9.64
C ARG A 81 -15.60 15.62 -8.55
N THR A 82 -15.61 15.07 -7.33
CA THR A 82 -16.36 15.61 -6.19
C THR A 82 -15.67 16.81 -5.54
N ARG A 83 -14.34 16.80 -5.46
CA ARG A 83 -13.55 17.90 -4.89
C ARG A 83 -13.35 19.06 -5.87
N SER A 84 -13.56 18.82 -7.16
CA SER A 84 -13.34 19.83 -8.19
C SER A 84 -14.16 21.09 -7.94
N ARG A 85 -13.45 22.21 -7.76
CA ARG A 85 -14.02 23.54 -7.55
C ARG A 85 -14.68 24.09 -8.80
N ASP A 86 -14.27 23.61 -9.97
CA ASP A 86 -14.87 23.97 -11.24
C ASP A 86 -16.32 23.46 -11.35
N ASN A 87 -16.67 22.43 -10.55
CA ASN A 87 -18.03 21.89 -10.44
C ASN A 87 -18.89 22.58 -9.37
N ASP A 88 -18.33 23.53 -8.60
CA ASP A 88 -19.09 24.24 -7.56
C ASP A 88 -20.05 25.26 -8.19
N THR A 89 -21.35 25.02 -8.00
CA THR A 89 -22.44 25.87 -8.50
C THR A 89 -23.14 26.63 -7.37
N SER A 90 -22.59 26.58 -6.15
CA SER A 90 -23.16 27.24 -4.99
C SER A 90 -23.05 28.77 -5.10
N ASP A 91 -23.97 29.48 -4.45
CA ASP A 91 -23.97 30.95 -4.33
C ASP A 91 -22.91 31.47 -3.32
N ARG A 92 -21.88 30.66 -3.05
CA ARG A 92 -20.81 30.98 -2.11
C ARG A 92 -19.64 31.58 -2.87
N VAL A 93 -18.98 32.57 -2.27
CA VAL A 93 -17.69 33.05 -2.76
C VAL A 93 -16.63 32.00 -2.40
N VAL A 94 -16.41 31.06 -3.31
CA VAL A 94 -15.34 30.05 -3.23
C VAL A 94 -14.11 30.50 -4.03
N PRO A 95 -12.90 30.04 -3.67
CA PRO A 95 -11.73 30.15 -4.55
C PRO A 95 -12.09 29.58 -5.92
N TYR A 96 -12.04 30.44 -6.94
CA TYR A 96 -12.37 30.08 -8.30
C TYR A 96 -11.19 29.34 -8.94
N ASN A 97 -11.49 28.27 -9.67
CA ASN A 97 -10.59 27.39 -10.42
C ASN A 97 -9.78 26.35 -9.64
N ASP A 98 -9.89 25.10 -10.08
CA ASP A 98 -9.18 23.95 -9.52
C ASP A 98 -7.65 24.02 -9.65
N PHE A 99 -7.13 24.61 -10.73
CA PHE A 99 -5.68 24.58 -11.02
C PHE A 99 -4.80 25.26 -9.96
N TRP A 100 -5.38 26.07 -9.07
CA TRP A 100 -4.67 26.69 -7.95
C TRP A 100 -4.35 25.71 -6.82
N PHE A 101 -4.97 24.53 -6.83
CA PHE A 101 -4.87 23.53 -5.79
C PHE A 101 -4.13 22.31 -6.35
N ASP A 102 -3.16 21.83 -5.59
CA ASP A 102 -2.40 20.64 -5.94
C ASP A 102 -2.77 19.53 -4.95
N GLU A 103 -3.89 18.86 -5.19
CA GLU A 103 -4.45 17.83 -4.30
C GLU A 103 -3.94 16.42 -4.61
N GLY A 104 -3.20 16.26 -5.72
CA GLY A 104 -2.79 14.96 -6.26
C GLY A 104 -3.87 14.33 -7.13
N THR A 105 -3.52 13.23 -7.80
CA THR A 105 -4.38 12.58 -8.80
C THR A 105 -4.59 11.09 -8.56
N SER A 106 -4.04 10.54 -7.48
CA SER A 106 -4.10 9.10 -7.21
C SER A 106 -4.02 8.79 -5.71
N VAL A 107 -4.41 7.56 -5.37
CA VAL A 107 -4.14 6.91 -4.08
C VAL A 107 -2.71 6.37 -4.12
N THR A 108 -1.81 6.85 -3.25
CA THR A 108 -0.35 6.60 -3.38
C THR A 108 0.09 5.19 -2.95
N THR A 109 -0.63 4.57 -2.02
CA THR A 109 -0.21 3.31 -1.37
C THR A 109 -1.28 2.22 -1.41
N GLU A 110 -2.28 2.38 -2.29
CA GLU A 110 -3.49 1.52 -2.39
C GLU A 110 -4.32 1.45 -1.09
N ARG A 111 -3.86 2.07 0.01
CA ARG A 111 -4.58 2.12 1.27
C ARG A 111 -5.82 2.98 1.18
N THR A 112 -6.84 2.56 1.91
CA THR A 112 -8.10 3.30 2.08
C THR A 112 -7.99 4.43 3.11
N SER A 113 -6.87 4.50 3.86
CA SER A 113 -6.57 5.56 4.84
C SER A 113 -5.06 5.73 5.08
N LEU A 114 -4.65 6.92 5.58
CA LEU A 114 -3.30 7.17 6.09
C LEU A 114 -3.11 6.65 7.52
N VAL A 115 -4.16 6.71 8.36
CA VAL A 115 -4.16 6.06 9.67
C VAL A 115 -4.27 4.56 9.46
N VAL A 116 -3.34 3.83 10.08
CA VAL A 116 -3.21 2.37 9.94
C VAL A 116 -3.52 1.63 11.23
N ASP A 117 -3.21 2.27 12.37
CA ASP A 117 -3.47 1.76 13.71
C ASP A 117 -4.28 2.82 14.46
N PRO A 118 -5.51 2.50 14.91
CA PRO A 118 -6.14 1.18 14.96
C PRO A 118 -6.53 0.61 13.58
N PRO A 119 -6.82 -0.71 13.48
CA PRO A 119 -7.13 -1.38 12.22
C PRO A 119 -8.34 -0.85 11.47
N ASP A 120 -9.23 -0.11 12.14
CA ASP A 120 -10.37 0.59 11.51
C ASP A 120 -9.94 1.86 10.75
N GLY A 121 -8.68 2.28 10.89
CA GLY A 121 -8.10 3.40 10.16
C GLY A 121 -8.64 4.75 10.62
N ARG A 122 -9.10 4.85 11.87
CA ARG A 122 -9.73 6.04 12.46
C ARG A 122 -8.90 6.56 13.63
N ILE A 123 -8.89 7.86 13.83
CA ILE A 123 -8.16 8.45 14.96
C ILE A 123 -8.93 8.11 16.25
N PRO A 124 -8.28 7.49 17.25
CA PRO A 124 -8.94 7.19 18.52
C PRO A 124 -9.44 8.46 19.22
N PRO A 125 -10.56 8.39 19.96
CA PRO A 125 -11.07 9.52 20.72
C PRO A 125 -10.02 10.03 21.71
N LEU A 126 -9.81 11.36 21.71
CA LEU A 126 -8.80 12.01 22.57
C LEU A 126 -9.26 12.16 24.04
N THR A 127 -10.54 11.90 24.32
CA THR A 127 -11.16 11.98 25.65
C THR A 127 -11.95 10.71 25.95
N GLN A 128 -12.10 10.40 27.24
CA GLN A 128 -13.06 9.38 27.67
C GLN A 128 -14.48 9.95 27.55
N GLU A 129 -15.41 9.14 27.03
CA GLU A 129 -16.85 9.43 26.96
C GLU A 129 -17.47 9.63 28.36
#